data_AF-A0A938SH99-F1
#
_entry.id   AF-A0A938SH99-F1
#
_cell.length_a   1.000
_cell.length_b   1.000
_cell.length_c   1.000
_cell.angle_alpha   90.00
_cell.angle_beta   90.00
_cell.angle_gamma   90.00
#
_symmetry.space_group_name_H-M   'P 1'
#
loop_
_entity.id
_entity.type
_entity.pdbx_description
1 polymer ?
#
loop_
_entity_poly.entity_id
_entity_poly.type
_entity_poly.pdbx_seq_one_letter_code
_entity_poly.pdbx_strand_id
1 'polypeptide(L)'
;MSSRTLPVSVNPRVMKWARESAGVSLEAVAARVGTSVETAARWESESAGRQPTLRALENLATFFKRPLATFFLPEPTEEPPPPADFRVLPGQESASLSPRTRLAIREARRLRNLAIELMAQVEGEVEVKLGKTRLHAHPEAVAQEERERIGVTLEEQF
;
A
#
# COMPACT_ATOMS: atom_id res chain seq x y z
N MET A 1 23.30 14.22 -29.33
CA MET A 1 23.27 15.12 -28.17
C MET A 1 23.35 14.29 -26.90
N SER A 2 24.43 14.37 -26.13
CA SER A 2 24.58 13.61 -24.89
C SER A 2 23.57 14.13 -23.86
N SER A 3 22.55 13.35 -23.53
CA SER A 3 21.63 13.72 -22.45
C SER A 3 22.43 13.73 -21.14
N ARG A 4 22.55 14.89 -20.51
CA ARG A 4 23.18 15.00 -19.18
C ARG A 4 22.34 14.17 -18.20
N THR A 5 22.92 13.10 -17.69
CA THR A 5 22.34 12.32 -16.60
C THR A 5 22.65 13.03 -15.29
N LEU A 6 21.61 13.42 -14.55
CA LEU A 6 21.77 14.01 -13.21
C LEU A 6 21.70 12.90 -12.16
N PRO A 7 22.83 12.49 -11.54
CA PRO A 7 22.79 11.59 -10.39
C PRO A 7 22.16 12.30 -9.20
N VAL A 8 21.33 11.57 -8.45
CA VAL A 8 20.58 12.12 -7.32
C VAL A 8 20.78 11.22 -6.11
N SER A 9 21.20 11.82 -5.00
CA SER A 9 21.28 11.14 -3.72
C SER A 9 19.87 10.90 -3.17
N VAL A 10 19.60 9.67 -2.75
CA VAL A 10 18.32 9.25 -2.14
C VAL A 10 18.60 8.43 -0.90
N ASN A 11 17.67 8.45 0.05
CA ASN A 11 17.79 7.59 1.22
C ASN A 11 17.52 6.11 0.82
N PRO A 12 18.48 5.18 1.02
CA PRO A 12 18.31 3.77 0.66
C PRO A 12 17.13 3.10 1.36
N ARG A 13 16.86 3.46 2.63
CA ARG A 13 15.72 2.95 3.41
C ARG A 13 14.40 3.36 2.77
N VAL A 14 14.30 4.61 2.31
CA VAL A 14 13.11 5.13 1.62
C VAL A 14 12.92 4.46 0.26
N MET A 15 14.01 4.26 -0.50
CA MET A 15 13.97 3.54 -1.78
C MET A 15 13.43 2.12 -1.59
N LYS A 16 14.00 1.38 -0.65
CA LYS A 16 13.58 0.01 -0.32
C LYS A 16 12.11 -0.04 0.10
N TRP A 17 11.72 0.82 1.04
CA TRP A 17 10.33 0.91 1.49
C TRP A 17 9.38 1.23 0.33
N ALA A 18 9.70 2.20 -0.53
CA ALA A 18 8.86 2.58 -1.65
C ALA A 18 8.62 1.41 -2.61
N ARG A 19 9.64 0.59 -2.87
CA ARG A 19 9.56 -0.62 -3.70
C ARG A 19 8.73 -1.71 -3.02
N GLU A 20 9.05 -2.06 -1.77
CA GLU A 20 8.44 -3.19 -1.04
C GLU A 20 6.96 -2.94 -0.75
N SER A 21 6.62 -1.73 -0.32
CA SER A 21 5.22 -1.31 -0.11
C SER A 21 4.41 -1.22 -1.41
N ALA A 22 5.06 -0.95 -2.56
CA ALA A 22 4.44 -1.07 -3.87
C ALA A 22 4.32 -2.52 -4.35
N GLY A 23 4.99 -3.46 -3.67
CA GLY A 23 4.97 -4.88 -4.01
C GLY A 23 5.79 -5.25 -5.23
N VAL A 24 6.83 -4.47 -5.53
CA VAL A 24 7.62 -4.61 -6.75
C VAL A 24 8.92 -5.34 -6.44
N SER A 25 9.34 -6.26 -7.32
CA SER A 25 10.62 -6.96 -7.19
C SER A 25 11.78 -6.15 -7.74
N LEU A 26 13.02 -6.49 -7.36
CA LEU A 26 14.22 -5.81 -7.88
C LEU A 26 14.39 -6.04 -9.40
N GLU A 27 13.99 -7.20 -9.90
CA GLU A 27 13.99 -7.54 -11.33
C GLU A 27 13.04 -6.63 -12.11
N ALA A 28 11.85 -6.40 -11.57
CA ALA A 28 10.87 -5.50 -12.18
C ALA A 28 11.38 -4.05 -12.18
N VAL A 29 12.06 -3.61 -11.11
CA VAL A 29 12.74 -2.30 -11.06
C VAL A 29 13.80 -2.20 -12.14
N ALA A 30 14.71 -3.17 -12.20
CA ALA A 30 15.81 -3.23 -13.16
C ALA A 30 15.32 -3.16 -14.61
N ALA A 31 14.31 -3.99 -14.94
CA ALA A 31 13.66 -3.98 -16.25
C ALA A 31 12.97 -2.64 -16.57
N ARG A 32 12.31 -2.02 -15.57
CA ARG A 32 11.56 -0.77 -15.77
C ARG A 32 12.44 0.42 -16.12
N VAL A 33 13.63 0.50 -15.52
CA VAL A 33 14.57 1.63 -15.70
C VAL A 33 15.73 1.31 -16.64
N GLY A 34 15.83 0.07 -17.12
CA GLY A 34 16.89 -0.38 -18.02
C GLY A 34 18.26 -0.46 -17.34
N THR A 35 18.33 -1.05 -16.14
CA THR A 35 19.58 -1.26 -15.40
C THR A 35 19.73 -2.72 -14.96
N SER A 36 20.85 -3.07 -14.31
CA SER A 36 21.04 -4.41 -13.75
C SER A 36 20.36 -4.55 -12.39
N VAL A 37 19.91 -5.76 -12.05
CA VAL A 37 19.33 -6.08 -10.73
C VAL A 37 20.31 -5.70 -9.61
N GLU A 38 21.60 -5.93 -9.81
CA GLU A 38 22.65 -5.53 -8.87
C GLU A 38 22.71 -4.01 -8.68
N THR A 39 22.58 -3.22 -9.76
CA THR A 39 22.57 -1.75 -9.65
C THR A 39 21.34 -1.26 -8.89
N ALA A 40 20.16 -1.85 -9.16
CA ALA A 40 18.94 -1.54 -8.43
C ALA A 40 19.07 -1.89 -6.94
N ALA A 41 19.66 -3.04 -6.61
CA ALA A 41 19.91 -3.45 -5.22
C ALA A 41 20.88 -2.50 -4.51
N ARG A 42 21.90 -1.97 -5.23
CA ARG A 42 22.83 -0.97 -4.69
C ARG A 42 22.19 0.38 -4.39
N TRP A 43 21.04 0.72 -4.97
CA TRP A 43 20.29 1.93 -4.59
C TRP A 43 19.61 1.80 -3.21
N GLU A 44 19.44 0.57 -2.74
CA GLU A 44 18.80 0.22 -1.47
C GLU A 44 19.80 -0.16 -0.38
N SER A 45 21.10 -0.18 -0.70
CA SER A 45 22.16 -0.43 0.26
C SER A 45 22.78 0.88 0.78
N GLU A 46 23.24 0.85 2.03
CA GLU A 46 23.95 1.99 2.65
C GLU A 46 25.33 2.22 2.02
N SER A 47 25.88 1.21 1.35
CA SER A 47 27.13 1.27 0.60
C SER A 47 26.91 1.96 -0.75
N ALA A 48 26.78 3.29 -0.71
CA ALA A 48 26.48 4.14 -1.87
C ALA A 48 27.63 4.17 -2.90
N GLY A 49 27.69 3.15 -3.77
CA GLY A 49 28.62 3.15 -4.90
C GLY A 49 28.06 3.83 -6.16
N ARG A 50 26.76 3.72 -6.41
CA ARG A 50 26.13 4.24 -7.65
C ARG A 50 24.74 4.78 -7.35
N GLN A 51 24.53 6.08 -7.57
CA GLN A 51 23.25 6.74 -7.33
C GLN A 51 22.29 6.56 -8.52
N PRO A 52 20.96 6.52 -8.27
CA PRO A 52 19.98 6.60 -9.34
C PRO A 52 20.06 7.98 -10.03
N THR A 53 19.62 8.05 -11.28
CA THR A 53 19.46 9.33 -11.98
C THR A 53 18.08 9.92 -11.69
N LEU A 54 17.92 11.24 -11.81
CA LEU A 54 16.61 11.89 -11.66
C LEU A 54 15.54 11.24 -12.55
N ARG A 55 15.89 10.94 -13.81
CA ARG A 55 15.01 10.24 -14.75
C ARG A 55 14.63 8.83 -14.28
N ALA A 56 15.54 8.12 -13.64
CA ALA A 56 15.22 6.83 -13.04
C ALA A 56 14.20 7.01 -11.89
N LEU A 57 14.40 8.02 -11.04
CA LEU A 57 13.46 8.33 -9.95
C LEU A 57 12.08 8.72 -10.46
N GLU A 58 11.97 9.52 -11.52
CA GLU A 58 10.68 9.87 -12.16
C GLU A 58 9.95 8.64 -12.71
N ASN A 59 10.69 7.72 -13.35
CA ASN A 59 10.15 6.46 -13.83
C ASN A 59 9.66 5.58 -12.68
N LEU A 60 10.44 5.49 -11.60
CA LEU A 60 10.09 4.71 -10.41
C LEU A 60 8.93 5.33 -9.63
N ALA A 61 8.85 6.65 -9.52
CA ALA A 61 7.71 7.37 -8.94
C ALA A 61 6.40 6.95 -9.62
N THR A 62 6.41 6.99 -10.96
CA THR A 62 5.27 6.57 -11.77
C THR A 62 4.96 5.08 -11.61
N PHE A 63 5.99 4.23 -11.52
CA PHE A 63 5.84 2.78 -11.40
C PHE A 63 5.32 2.34 -10.03
N PHE A 64 5.84 2.91 -8.96
CA PHE A 64 5.45 2.64 -7.58
C PHE A 64 4.15 3.38 -7.18
N LYS A 65 3.64 4.25 -8.06
CA LYS A 65 2.48 5.11 -7.81
C LYS A 65 2.68 5.95 -6.54
N ARG A 66 3.84 6.60 -6.48
CA ARG A 66 4.25 7.50 -5.39
C ARG A 66 4.75 8.82 -5.99
N PRO A 67 4.49 9.97 -5.35
CA PRO A 67 5.06 11.24 -5.79
C PRO A 67 6.59 11.17 -5.82
N LEU A 68 7.23 11.83 -6.78
CA LEU A 68 8.69 11.91 -6.88
C LEU A 68 9.33 12.41 -5.56
N ALA A 69 8.68 13.38 -4.91
CA ALA A 69 9.07 13.93 -3.62
C ALA A 69 9.28 12.85 -2.53
N THR A 70 8.63 11.69 -2.66
CA THR A 70 8.73 10.58 -1.72
C THR A 70 10.17 10.09 -1.55
N PHE A 71 10.97 10.07 -2.61
CA PHE A 71 12.37 9.58 -2.55
C PHE A 71 13.31 10.52 -1.79
N PHE A 72 12.86 11.74 -1.48
CA PHE A 72 13.61 12.77 -0.77
C PHE A 72 13.20 12.90 0.69
N LEU A 73 12.34 11.99 1.18
CA LEU A 73 12.00 11.94 2.60
C LEU A 73 13.24 11.57 3.44
N PRO A 74 13.36 12.11 4.66
CA PRO A 74 14.46 11.77 5.56
C PRO A 74 14.38 10.31 6.01
N GLU A 75 13.19 9.73 6.09
CA GLU A 75 12.94 8.35 6.49
C GLU A 75 11.64 7.80 5.87
N PRO A 76 11.46 6.46 5.83
CA PRO A 76 10.21 5.86 5.38
C PRO A 76 9.01 6.31 6.21
N THR A 77 7.87 6.59 5.57
CA THR A 77 6.64 6.87 6.31
C THR A 77 6.02 5.58 6.82
N GLU A 78 5.40 5.64 8.00
CA GLU A 78 4.61 4.54 8.53
C GLU A 78 3.42 4.23 7.60
N GLU A 79 3.31 2.98 7.16
CA GLU A 79 2.19 2.49 6.36
C GLU A 79 1.59 1.27 7.06
N PRO A 80 0.26 1.22 7.31
CA PRO A 80 -0.34 0.08 7.97
C PRO A 80 -0.12 -1.20 7.16
N PRO A 81 0.09 -2.36 7.81
CA PRO A 81 0.27 -3.62 7.10
C PRO A 81 -0.98 -3.96 6.28
N PRO A 82 -0.88 -4.70 5.17
CA PRO A 82 -2.06 -5.19 4.45
C PRO A 82 -3.02 -5.95 5.37
N PRO A 83 -4.33 -5.98 5.06
CA PRO A 83 -5.29 -6.75 5.84
C PRO A 83 -4.88 -8.23 5.86
N ALA A 84 -5.08 -8.87 7.02
CA ALA A 84 -4.81 -10.28 7.17
C ALA A 84 -5.72 -11.11 6.24
N ASP A 85 -5.13 -12.06 5.52
CA ASP A 85 -5.89 -13.02 4.73
C ASP A 85 -6.22 -14.25 5.58
N PHE A 86 -7.43 -14.28 6.13
CA PHE A 86 -7.92 -15.38 6.96
C PHE A 86 -8.38 -16.61 6.15
N ARG A 87 -8.25 -16.58 4.82
CA ARG A 87 -8.63 -17.69 3.94
C ARG A 87 -7.48 -18.70 3.74
N VAL A 88 -6.33 -18.47 4.36
CA VAL A 88 -5.15 -19.31 4.24
C VAL A 88 -5.24 -20.49 5.20
N LEU A 89 -5.08 -21.71 4.68
CA LEU A 89 -5.09 -22.93 5.47
C LEU A 89 -3.79 -23.08 6.30
N PRO A 90 -3.82 -23.78 7.45
CA PRO A 90 -2.63 -24.07 8.22
C PRO A 90 -1.54 -24.74 7.37
N GLY A 91 -0.30 -24.23 7.46
CA GLY A 91 0.85 -24.75 6.71
C GLY A 91 1.01 -24.20 5.30
N GLN A 92 0.16 -23.27 4.87
CA GLN A 92 0.33 -22.57 3.60
C GLN A 92 0.77 -21.12 3.81
N GLU A 93 1.63 -20.62 2.93
CA GLU A 93 1.98 -19.20 2.90
C GLU A 93 0.87 -18.41 2.17
N SER A 94 0.48 -17.27 2.74
CA SER A 94 -0.40 -16.34 2.05
C SER A 94 0.28 -15.85 0.78
N ALA A 95 -0.42 -15.96 -0.36
CA ALA A 95 0.06 -15.35 -1.60
C ALA A 95 0.30 -13.85 -1.37
N SER A 96 1.46 -13.35 -1.84
CA SER A 96 1.76 -11.92 -1.73
C SER A 96 0.77 -11.10 -2.58
N LEU A 97 0.25 -10.01 -2.03
CA LEU A 97 -0.69 -9.16 -2.75
C LEU A 97 -0.05 -8.56 -4.00
N SER A 98 -0.75 -8.58 -5.13
CA SER A 98 -0.26 -7.96 -6.36
C SER A 98 -0.02 -6.45 -6.17
N PRO A 99 0.89 -5.81 -6.93
CA PRO A 99 1.07 -4.36 -6.91
C PRO A 99 -0.25 -3.58 -7.11
N ARG A 100 -1.11 -4.09 -7.98
CA ARG A 100 -2.45 -3.51 -8.24
C ARG A 100 -3.34 -3.57 -7.00
N THR A 101 -3.34 -4.71 -6.29
CA THR A 101 -4.11 -4.89 -5.05
C THR A 101 -3.57 -3.98 -3.93
N ARG A 102 -2.25 -3.89 -3.78
CA ARG A 102 -1.60 -2.98 -2.82
C ARG A 102 -1.97 -1.52 -3.08
N LEU A 103 -1.99 -1.11 -4.35
CA LEU A 103 -2.45 0.24 -4.74
C LEU A 103 -3.91 0.48 -4.36
N ALA A 104 -4.80 -0.46 -4.66
CA ALA A 104 -6.22 -0.35 -4.32
C ALA A 104 -6.44 -0.23 -2.80
N ILE A 105 -5.68 -0.98 -1.99
CA ILE A 105 -5.72 -0.85 -0.52
C ILE A 105 -5.29 0.55 -0.08
N ARG A 106 -4.21 1.08 -0.66
CA ARG A 106 -3.73 2.44 -0.34
C ARG A 106 -4.76 3.50 -0.72
N GLU A 107 -5.40 3.36 -1.86
CA GLU A 107 -6.48 4.25 -2.32
C GLU A 107 -7.69 4.20 -1.38
N ALA A 108 -8.14 3.00 -1.00
CA ALA A 108 -9.24 2.81 -0.05
C ALA A 108 -8.94 3.47 1.30
N ARG A 109 -7.71 3.34 1.81
CA ARG A 109 -7.27 4.00 3.05
C ARG A 109 -7.27 5.52 2.92
N ARG A 110 -6.77 6.05 1.80
CA ARG A 110 -6.77 7.49 1.52
C ARG A 110 -8.20 8.03 1.51
N LEU A 111 -9.11 7.37 0.80
CA LEU A 111 -10.52 7.75 0.73
C LEU A 111 -11.20 7.68 2.11
N ARG A 112 -10.95 6.61 2.87
CA ARG A 112 -11.46 6.48 4.25
C ARG A 112 -10.99 7.64 5.13
N ASN A 113 -9.69 7.95 5.12
CA ASN A 113 -9.15 9.01 5.96
C ASN A 113 -9.71 10.38 5.56
N LEU A 114 -9.81 10.65 4.24
CA LEU A 114 -10.42 11.87 3.72
C LEU A 114 -11.89 11.99 4.13
N ALA A 115 -12.65 10.90 4.05
CA ALA A 115 -14.05 10.89 4.45
C ALA A 115 -14.20 11.18 5.96
N ILE A 116 -13.38 10.55 6.81
CA ILE A 116 -13.37 10.79 8.26
C ILE A 116 -13.06 12.26 8.55
N GLU A 117 -12.02 12.82 7.91
CA GLU A 117 -11.63 14.22 8.07
C GLU A 117 -12.76 15.19 7.67
N LEU A 118 -13.37 14.96 6.51
CA LEU A 118 -14.48 15.79 6.02
C LEU A 118 -15.71 15.70 6.93
N MET A 119 -16.10 14.48 7.35
CA MET A 119 -17.25 14.30 8.24
C MET A 119 -17.03 14.99 9.59
N ALA A 120 -15.81 14.90 10.15
CA ALA A 120 -15.46 15.59 11.39
C ALA A 120 -15.65 17.11 11.31
N GLN A 121 -15.49 17.71 10.13
CA GLN A 121 -15.67 19.14 9.90
C GLN A 121 -17.14 19.55 9.70
N VAL A 122 -17.98 18.66 9.15
CA VAL A 122 -19.37 18.98 8.77
C VAL A 122 -20.38 18.54 9.83
N GLU A 123 -20.27 17.30 10.31
CA GLU A 123 -21.27 16.63 11.16
C GLU A 123 -20.77 16.28 12.56
N GLY A 124 -19.47 16.51 12.83
CA GLY A 124 -18.79 16.11 14.07
C GLY A 124 -18.16 14.72 13.99
N GLU A 125 -17.64 14.21 15.12
CA GLU A 125 -16.98 12.91 15.14
C GLU A 125 -17.94 11.76 14.81
N VAL A 126 -17.65 11.03 13.72
CA VAL A 126 -18.42 9.87 13.28
C VAL A 126 -17.85 8.60 13.92
N GLU A 127 -18.57 8.07 14.89
CA GLU A 127 -18.22 6.81 15.54
C GLU A 127 -18.94 5.64 14.85
N VAL A 128 -18.20 4.79 14.13
CA VAL A 128 -18.77 3.57 13.53
C VAL A 128 -18.93 2.52 14.63
N LYS A 129 -20.17 2.35 15.11
CA LYS A 129 -20.50 1.32 16.09
C LYS A 129 -20.68 -0.04 15.40
N LEU A 130 -19.57 -0.74 15.19
CA LEU A 130 -19.62 -2.16 14.84
C LEU A 130 -20.03 -2.96 16.08
N GLY A 131 -21.06 -3.79 15.92
CA GLY A 131 -21.47 -4.72 16.99
C GLY A 131 -20.36 -5.73 17.28
N LYS A 132 -20.42 -6.33 18.46
CA LYS A 132 -19.53 -7.43 18.85
C LYS A 132 -20.39 -8.67 19.09
N THR A 133 -19.93 -9.80 18.55
CA THR A 133 -20.54 -11.11 18.83
C THR A 133 -19.51 -12.09 19.37
N ARG A 134 -19.97 -13.23 19.86
CA ARG A 134 -19.13 -14.31 20.38
C ARG A 134 -19.00 -15.40 19.32
N LEU A 135 -17.85 -16.09 19.27
CA LEU A 135 -17.61 -17.18 18.31
C LEU A 135 -18.58 -18.37 18.46
N HIS A 136 -19.20 -18.55 19.63
CA HIS A 136 -20.19 -19.59 19.91
C HIS A 136 -21.64 -19.11 19.75
N ALA A 137 -21.87 -17.88 19.28
CA ALA A 137 -23.22 -17.41 18.98
C ALA A 137 -23.80 -18.15 17.77
N HIS A 138 -25.12 -18.31 17.73
CA HIS A 138 -25.80 -18.99 16.62
C HIS A 138 -25.67 -18.15 15.33
N PRO A 139 -25.04 -18.65 14.25
CA PRO A 139 -24.71 -17.86 13.07
C PRO A 139 -25.92 -17.18 12.42
N GLU A 140 -27.05 -17.88 12.32
CA GLU A 140 -28.26 -17.32 11.68
C GLU A 140 -28.90 -16.19 12.52
N ALA A 141 -28.83 -16.30 13.85
CA ALA A 141 -29.38 -15.29 14.75
C ALA A 141 -28.55 -14.01 14.67
N VAL A 142 -27.21 -14.15 14.66
CA VAL A 142 -26.28 -13.04 14.45
C VAL A 142 -26.52 -12.41 13.08
N ALA A 143 -26.63 -13.21 12.02
CA ALA A 143 -26.88 -12.69 10.68
C ALA A 143 -28.17 -11.86 10.62
N GLN A 144 -29.23 -12.28 11.32
CA GLN A 144 -30.48 -11.53 11.39
C GLN A 144 -30.33 -10.20 12.15
N GLU A 145 -29.70 -10.22 13.33
CA GLU A 145 -29.41 -9.02 14.12
C GLU A 145 -28.58 -7.99 13.34
N GLU A 146 -27.58 -8.46 12.60
CA GLU A 146 -26.73 -7.62 11.77
C GLU A 146 -27.50 -6.97 10.60
N ARG A 147 -28.41 -7.70 9.96
CA ARG A 147 -29.28 -7.15 8.90
C ARG A 147 -30.18 -6.04 9.45
N GLU A 148 -30.81 -6.28 10.60
CA GLU A 148 -31.65 -5.28 11.27
C GLU A 148 -30.85 -4.03 11.64
N ARG A 149 -29.60 -4.19 12.08
CA ARG A 149 -28.73 -3.06 12.41
C ARG A 149 -28.28 -2.25 11.19
N ILE A 150 -27.90 -2.92 10.10
CA ILE A 150 -27.38 -2.26 8.89
C ILE A 150 -28.53 -1.70 8.03
N GLY A 151 -29.76 -2.21 8.22
CA GLY A 151 -30.93 -1.79 7.47
C GLY A 151 -30.96 -2.30 6.03
N VAL A 152 -30.27 -3.42 5.75
CA VAL A 152 -30.22 -4.05 4.43
C VAL A 152 -30.98 -5.38 4.48
N THR A 153 -32.07 -5.45 3.74
CA THR A 153 -32.95 -6.62 3.63
C THR A 153 -32.32 -7.72 2.77
N LEU A 154 -32.90 -8.92 2.78
CA LEU A 154 -32.48 -10.01 1.88
C LEU A 154 -32.80 -9.69 0.40
N GLU A 155 -33.91 -9.01 0.15
CA GLU A 155 -34.35 -8.62 -1.20
C GLU A 155 -33.42 -7.59 -1.85
N GLU A 156 -32.67 -6.82 -1.06
CA GLU A 156 -31.67 -5.88 -1.57
C GLU A 156 -30.30 -6.52 -1.83
N GLN A 157 -30.09 -7.75 -1.34
CA GLN A 157 -28.83 -8.49 -1.50
C GLN A 157 -28.79 -9.38 -2.74
N PHE A 158 -29.96 -9.71 -3.29
CA PHE A 158 -30.14 -10.62 -4.43
C PHE A 158 -30.99 -9.96 -5.50
#